data_AF-A0A935KG47-F1
#
_entry.id   AF-A0A935KG47-F1
#
_cell.length_a   1.000
_cell.length_b   1.000
_cell.length_c   1.000
_cell.angle_alpha   90.00
_cell.angle_beta   90.00
_cell.angle_gamma   90.00
#
_symmetry.space_group_name_H-M   'P 1'
#
loop_
_entity.id
_entity.type
_entity.pdbx_description
1 polymer ?
#
loop_
_entity_poly.entity_id
_entity_poly.type
_entity_poly.pdbx_seq_one_letter_code
_entity_poly.pdbx_strand_id
1 'polypeptide(L)'
;MGNDHSNFRYTFGIEEEFFLVHPRSRTLATSVPRSLLHACRRRYGDAVAPELLHSQIELVSPVFERCDEAYDEMLRLRRGVASIAAQKRLRLLAAGTHPIAAWGEQSETPKNRYRSLMEDFQIVARRNVLCGLHVHVAVPEDVDRVALMNRVMPWLPVFLALSTSSPFWNRAATGLLSYRQAAYDEWPRTGIPDHFENEAEYARFVELLVGGGAVPDSSYLWWAIRPAARYPTLELRICDTCTRLADSIAIASLYRCLVRLLVRRPELAPPWTPFTRRLIDENRWRAKRFGIDAEFIALDGGKPVRCRDAVAQLVSAVEEDAEALRCTKRLGRVRALMAEGTSAHLQLAIYRGRRARGDAPLEALRFVVDWLVAATITEPEADAKPEADAAGSASPAPALAPGV
;
A
#
# COMPACT_ATOMS: atom_id res chain seq x y z
N MET A 1 16.80 -4.99 -31.02
CA MET A 1 15.82 -6.09 -31.02
C MET A 1 15.44 -6.30 -29.57
N GLY A 2 14.25 -5.87 -29.16
CA GLY A 2 13.79 -6.11 -27.79
C GLY A 2 13.53 -7.59 -27.58
N ASN A 3 13.97 -8.16 -26.47
CA ASN A 3 13.60 -9.52 -26.11
C ASN A 3 12.08 -9.61 -25.93
N ASP A 4 11.49 -10.71 -26.40
CA ASP A 4 10.08 -10.99 -26.18
C ASP A 4 9.86 -11.51 -24.74
N HIS A 5 9.35 -10.65 -23.87
CA HIS A 5 9.00 -11.00 -22.48
C HIS A 5 7.59 -11.57 -22.33
N SER A 6 6.91 -11.95 -23.42
CA SER A 6 5.55 -12.53 -23.37
C SER A 6 5.43 -13.72 -22.42
N ASN A 7 6.48 -14.53 -22.29
CA ASN A 7 6.53 -15.74 -21.46
C ASN A 7 7.12 -15.52 -20.04
N PHE A 8 7.55 -14.31 -19.70
CA PHE A 8 8.03 -14.03 -18.35
C PHE A 8 6.85 -14.07 -17.36
N ARG A 9 7.03 -14.71 -16.19
CA ARG A 9 5.91 -15.03 -15.28
C ARG A 9 5.41 -13.84 -14.46
N TYR A 10 6.23 -12.79 -14.33
CA TYR A 10 5.95 -11.62 -13.47
C TYR A 10 5.45 -12.03 -12.09
N THR A 11 6.11 -13.00 -11.44
CA THR A 11 5.73 -13.46 -10.10
C THR A 11 5.72 -12.31 -9.11
N PHE A 12 4.90 -12.40 -8.07
CA PHE A 12 4.75 -11.29 -7.12
C PHE A 12 4.67 -11.78 -5.67
N GLY A 13 5.04 -10.90 -4.73
CA GLY A 13 4.96 -11.12 -3.29
C GLY A 13 4.31 -9.91 -2.62
N ILE A 14 3.75 -10.12 -1.43
CA ILE A 14 3.03 -9.12 -0.64
C ILE A 14 3.56 -9.10 0.78
N GLU A 15 3.79 -7.91 1.31
CA GLU A 15 4.02 -7.67 2.73
C GLU A 15 2.87 -6.82 3.28
N GLU A 16 2.25 -7.25 4.37
CA GLU A 16 1.18 -6.51 5.05
C GLU A 16 1.50 -6.31 6.53
N GLU A 17 1.45 -5.06 6.98
CA GLU A 17 1.65 -4.70 8.38
C GLU A 17 0.30 -4.55 9.09
N PHE A 18 0.20 -5.00 10.35
CA PHE A 18 -1.03 -4.96 11.13
C PHE A 18 -0.78 -4.48 12.55
N PHE A 19 -1.79 -3.86 13.14
CA PHE A 19 -1.82 -3.54 14.55
C PHE A 19 -2.40 -4.67 15.40
N LEU A 20 -1.86 -4.84 16.61
CA LEU A 20 -2.40 -5.70 17.66
C LEU A 20 -3.12 -4.83 18.70
N VAL A 21 -4.40 -5.10 18.92
CA VAL A 21 -5.29 -4.26 19.74
C VAL A 21 -5.95 -5.03 20.87
N HIS A 22 -6.21 -4.35 21.98
CA HIS A 22 -6.94 -4.91 23.11
C HIS A 22 -8.45 -4.95 22.82
N PRO A 23 -9.12 -6.11 23.00
CA PRO A 23 -10.53 -6.27 22.63
C PRO A 23 -11.50 -5.43 23.47
N ARG A 24 -11.12 -5.05 24.70
CA ARG A 24 -11.99 -4.25 25.59
C ARG A 24 -11.77 -2.75 25.41
N SER A 25 -10.54 -2.28 25.55
CA SER A 25 -10.22 -0.85 25.45
C SER A 25 -10.16 -0.33 24.01
N ARG A 26 -10.00 -1.24 23.02
CA ARG A 26 -9.74 -0.94 21.61
C ARG A 26 -8.39 -0.24 21.36
N THR A 27 -7.55 -0.11 22.39
CA THR A 27 -6.25 0.54 22.27
C THR A 27 -5.22 -0.42 21.68
N LEU A 28 -4.14 0.12 21.12
CA LEU A 28 -2.96 -0.67 20.78
C LEU A 28 -2.44 -1.42 22.01
N ALA A 29 -1.92 -2.62 21.77
CA ALA A 29 -1.23 -3.39 22.78
C ALA A 29 0.08 -2.69 23.17
N THR A 30 0.25 -2.32 24.42
CA THR A 30 1.51 -1.70 24.91
C THR A 30 2.66 -2.70 24.94
N SER A 31 2.35 -3.99 25.05
CA SER A 31 3.32 -5.08 24.93
C SER A 31 2.69 -6.26 24.19
N VAL A 32 3.43 -6.83 23.25
CA VAL A 32 3.02 -8.07 22.57
C VAL A 32 3.66 -9.25 23.26
N PRO A 33 2.88 -10.23 23.75
CA PRO A 33 3.43 -11.39 24.43
C PRO A 33 4.42 -12.13 23.53
N ARG A 34 5.63 -12.41 24.01
CA ARG A 34 6.62 -13.24 23.29
C ARG A 34 6.04 -14.59 22.85
N SER A 35 5.10 -15.12 23.64
CA SER A 35 4.38 -16.36 23.32
C SER A 35 3.48 -16.26 22.07
N LEU A 36 3.00 -15.07 21.70
CA LEU A 36 2.28 -14.82 20.44
C LEU A 36 3.24 -15.00 19.27
N LEU A 37 4.36 -14.26 19.26
CA LEU A 37 5.35 -14.32 18.19
C LEU A 37 5.95 -15.73 18.05
N HIS A 38 6.24 -16.40 19.17
CA HIS A 38 6.72 -17.78 19.15
C HIS A 38 5.68 -18.74 18.56
N ALA A 39 4.39 -18.58 18.89
CA ALA A 39 3.33 -19.40 18.32
C ALA A 39 3.15 -19.15 16.82
N CYS A 40 3.24 -17.89 16.37
CA CYS A 40 3.21 -17.54 14.94
C CYS A 40 4.40 -18.16 14.21
N ARG A 41 5.63 -17.96 14.69
CA ARG A 41 6.85 -18.54 14.08
C ARG A 41 6.82 -20.06 14.03
N ARG A 42 6.35 -20.72 15.09
CA ARG A 42 6.24 -22.18 15.11
C ARG A 42 5.26 -22.70 14.06
N ARG A 43 4.21 -21.94 13.72
CA ARG A 43 3.16 -22.35 12.79
C ARG A 43 3.41 -21.90 11.34
N TYR A 44 4.03 -20.73 11.15
CA TYR A 44 4.13 -20.05 9.86
C TYR A 44 5.58 -19.71 9.47
N GLY A 45 6.57 -20.07 10.29
CA GLY A 45 7.99 -19.81 10.01
C GLY A 45 8.27 -18.32 9.83
N ASP A 46 8.92 -17.99 8.72
CA ASP A 46 9.34 -16.63 8.37
C ASP A 46 8.23 -15.81 7.71
N ALA A 47 7.07 -16.40 7.41
CA ALA A 47 5.91 -15.66 6.87
C ALA A 47 5.29 -14.69 7.88
N VAL A 48 5.73 -14.72 9.15
CA VAL A 48 5.32 -13.78 10.19
C VAL A 48 6.53 -13.19 10.87
N ALA A 49 6.76 -11.90 10.61
CA ALA A 49 7.87 -11.15 11.17
C ALA A 49 7.39 -10.15 12.25
N PRO A 50 8.17 -9.95 13.33
CA PRO A 50 7.97 -8.84 14.26
C PRO A 50 8.45 -7.51 13.67
N GLU A 51 7.64 -6.47 13.76
CA GLU A 51 7.91 -5.14 13.19
C GLU A 51 8.64 -4.18 14.17
N LEU A 52 9.01 -2.96 13.70
CA LEU A 52 9.73 -1.92 14.43
C LEU A 52 9.13 -1.63 15.82
N LEU A 53 7.82 -1.39 15.89
CA LEU A 53 7.12 -1.11 17.15
C LEU A 53 6.41 -2.33 17.72
N HIS A 54 6.36 -2.38 19.04
CA HIS A 54 5.91 -3.56 19.79
C HIS A 54 4.52 -4.06 19.44
N SER A 55 3.64 -3.15 18.99
CA SER A 55 2.23 -3.40 18.73
C SER A 55 1.92 -3.79 17.29
N GLN A 56 2.95 -4.07 16.47
CA GLN A 56 2.79 -4.39 15.06
C GLN A 56 3.30 -5.78 14.70
N ILE A 57 2.66 -6.40 13.71
CA ILE A 57 3.08 -7.67 13.12
C ILE A 57 3.04 -7.57 11.61
N GLU A 58 4.05 -8.12 10.95
CA GLU A 58 4.16 -8.14 9.51
C GLU A 58 3.89 -9.56 9.00
N LEU A 59 3.06 -9.66 7.96
CA LEU A 59 2.87 -10.88 7.19
C LEU A 59 3.66 -10.74 5.89
N VAL A 60 4.60 -11.65 5.67
CA VAL A 60 5.39 -11.72 4.44
C VAL A 60 4.94 -12.95 3.67
N SER A 61 4.45 -12.75 2.46
CA SER A 61 3.93 -13.84 1.65
C SER A 61 5.05 -14.68 1.02
N PRO A 62 4.77 -15.93 0.61
CA PRO A 62 5.58 -16.58 -0.41
C PRO A 62 5.46 -15.85 -1.77
N VAL A 63 6.23 -16.29 -2.76
CA VAL A 63 6.14 -15.79 -4.13
C VAL A 63 4.99 -16.49 -4.87
N PHE A 64 4.14 -15.71 -5.51
CA PHE A 64 2.94 -16.19 -6.21
C PHE A 64 3.04 -16.01 -7.73
N GLU A 65 2.43 -16.96 -8.45
CA GLU A 65 2.16 -16.82 -9.88
C GLU A 65 0.72 -16.40 -10.15
N ARG A 66 -0.22 -16.71 -9.24
CA ARG A 66 -1.65 -16.45 -9.43
C ARG A 66 -2.25 -15.65 -8.28
N CYS A 67 -3.16 -14.74 -8.62
CA CYS A 67 -3.81 -13.90 -7.61
C CYS A 67 -4.79 -14.65 -6.71
N ASP A 68 -5.31 -15.80 -7.15
CA ASP A 68 -6.17 -16.64 -6.32
C ASP A 68 -5.37 -17.35 -5.22
N GLU A 69 -4.18 -17.87 -5.55
CA GLU A 69 -3.24 -18.44 -4.57
C GLU A 69 -2.83 -17.39 -3.54
N ALA A 70 -2.53 -16.17 -4.01
CA ALA A 70 -2.21 -15.06 -3.13
C ALA A 70 -3.36 -14.71 -2.18
N TYR A 71 -4.61 -14.69 -2.69
CA TYR A 71 -5.78 -14.43 -1.86
C TYR A 71 -5.97 -15.50 -0.78
N ASP A 72 -5.95 -16.77 -1.17
CA ASP A 72 -6.21 -17.88 -0.24
C ASP A 72 -5.12 -17.96 0.84
N GLU A 73 -3.85 -17.79 0.44
CA GLU A 73 -2.73 -17.84 1.36
C GLU A 73 -2.70 -16.65 2.31
N MET A 74 -2.90 -15.43 1.81
CA MET A 74 -2.95 -14.25 2.68
C MET A 74 -4.16 -14.27 3.62
N LEU A 75 -5.29 -14.83 3.19
CA LEU A 75 -6.45 -15.03 4.05
C LEU A 75 -6.16 -16.05 5.15
N ARG A 76 -5.50 -17.16 4.81
CA ARG A 76 -5.04 -18.18 5.76
C ARG A 76 -4.10 -17.58 6.80
N LEU A 77 -3.14 -16.76 6.37
CA LEU A 77 -2.20 -16.06 7.26
C LEU A 77 -2.92 -15.06 8.17
N ARG A 78 -3.75 -14.15 7.61
CA ARG A 78 -4.53 -13.17 8.38
C ARG A 78 -5.43 -13.84 9.43
N ARG A 79 -6.24 -14.83 9.04
CA ARG A 79 -7.12 -15.59 9.96
C ARG A 79 -6.32 -16.37 11.00
N GLY A 80 -5.23 -16.99 10.56
CA GLY A 80 -4.32 -17.76 11.39
C GLY A 80 -3.69 -16.93 12.51
N VAL A 81 -3.10 -15.80 12.15
CA VAL A 81 -2.50 -14.87 13.11
C VAL A 81 -3.56 -14.22 14.00
N ALA A 82 -4.72 -13.86 13.46
CA ALA A 82 -5.83 -13.34 14.26
C ALA A 82 -6.33 -14.36 15.31
N SER A 83 -6.38 -15.65 14.97
CA SER A 83 -6.73 -16.72 15.91
C SER A 83 -5.71 -16.84 17.05
N ILE A 84 -4.41 -16.82 16.72
CA ILE A 84 -3.33 -16.86 17.73
C ILE A 84 -3.39 -15.60 18.63
N ALA A 85 -3.61 -14.42 18.05
CA ALA A 85 -3.78 -13.17 18.80
C ALA A 85 -4.97 -13.25 19.76
N ALA A 86 -6.12 -13.81 19.31
CA ALA A 86 -7.31 -13.97 20.14
C ALA A 86 -7.06 -14.84 21.38
N GLN A 87 -6.29 -15.93 21.24
CA GLN A 87 -5.86 -16.78 22.38
C GLN A 87 -5.02 -16.01 23.41
N LYS A 88 -4.39 -14.92 23.00
CA LYS A 88 -3.61 -14.01 23.87
C LYS A 88 -4.39 -12.75 24.26
N ARG A 89 -5.72 -12.75 24.09
CA ARG A 89 -6.61 -11.62 24.37
C ARG A 89 -6.26 -10.35 23.60
N LEU A 90 -5.81 -10.52 22.35
CA LEU A 90 -5.53 -9.46 21.39
C LEU A 90 -6.36 -9.68 20.12
N ARG A 91 -6.48 -8.65 19.29
CA ARG A 91 -7.12 -8.72 17.97
C ARG A 91 -6.20 -8.10 16.92
N LEU A 92 -6.31 -8.58 15.68
CA LEU A 92 -5.59 -8.06 14.53
C LEU A 92 -6.40 -6.92 13.89
N LEU A 93 -5.74 -5.84 13.48
CA LEU A 93 -6.37 -4.67 12.86
C LEU A 93 -5.53 -4.19 11.67
N ALA A 94 -6.15 -4.13 10.49
CA ALA A 94 -5.55 -3.63 9.25
C ALA A 94 -6.02 -2.20 8.91
N ALA A 95 -5.11 -1.24 9.01
CA ALA A 95 -5.30 0.16 8.62
C ALA A 95 -3.93 0.87 8.59
N GLY A 96 -3.79 1.96 7.83
CA GLY A 96 -2.53 2.72 7.79
C GLY A 96 -2.16 3.37 9.12
N THR A 97 -3.15 3.75 9.92
CA THR A 97 -3.01 4.27 11.28
C THR A 97 -4.08 3.70 12.18
N HIS A 98 -3.79 3.61 13.47
CA HIS A 98 -4.77 3.18 14.46
C HIS A 98 -5.63 4.37 14.96
N PRO A 99 -6.98 4.33 14.87
CA PRO A 99 -7.83 5.51 15.08
C PRO A 99 -7.72 6.18 16.46
N ILE A 100 -7.54 5.39 17.51
CA ILE A 100 -7.48 5.90 18.90
C ILE A 100 -6.10 5.84 19.55
N ALA A 101 -5.07 5.43 18.80
CA ALA A 101 -3.72 5.35 19.34
C ALA A 101 -3.17 6.75 19.59
N ALA A 102 -2.58 6.94 20.76
CA ALA A 102 -1.71 8.08 21.03
C ALA A 102 -0.26 7.58 21.03
N TRP A 103 0.58 8.19 20.20
CA TRP A 103 1.98 7.76 20.03
C TRP A 103 2.78 7.87 21.34
N GLY A 104 2.50 8.89 22.16
CA GLY A 104 3.15 9.08 23.46
C GLY A 104 2.80 8.02 24.51
N GLU A 105 1.80 7.16 24.25
CA GLU A 105 1.42 6.04 25.12
C GLU A 105 2.05 4.71 24.67
N GLN A 106 2.88 4.69 23.61
CA GLN A 106 3.49 3.46 23.07
C GLN A 106 4.86 3.16 23.70
N SER A 107 5.17 1.88 23.92
CA SER A 107 6.45 1.40 24.43
C SER A 107 7.36 0.88 23.31
N GLU A 108 8.66 1.19 23.37
CA GLU A 108 9.66 0.85 22.35
C GLU A 108 10.05 -0.65 22.36
N THR A 109 10.30 -1.25 21.18
CA THR A 109 10.78 -2.63 21.07
C THR A 109 12.27 -2.76 21.47
N PRO A 110 12.64 -3.55 22.51
CA PRO A 110 14.04 -3.79 22.84
C PRO A 110 14.65 -4.79 21.85
N LYS A 111 15.12 -4.28 20.71
CA LYS A 111 15.99 -4.99 19.76
C LYS A 111 17.15 -4.09 19.33
N ASN A 112 18.33 -4.68 19.19
CA ASN A 112 19.59 -3.97 18.92
C ASN A 112 19.60 -3.16 17.60
N ARG A 113 18.89 -3.59 16.55
CA ARG A 113 18.82 -2.86 15.26
C ARG A 113 17.93 -1.60 15.30
N TYR A 114 16.91 -1.59 16.17
CA TYR A 114 15.96 -0.48 16.25
C TYR A 114 16.35 0.58 17.26
N ARG A 115 17.24 0.23 18.21
CA ARG A 115 17.80 1.20 19.16
C ARG A 115 18.57 2.31 18.43
N SER A 116 19.42 1.95 17.47
CA SER A 116 20.17 2.94 16.69
C SER A 116 19.24 3.85 15.89
N LEU A 117 18.20 3.30 15.24
CA LEU A 117 17.19 4.12 14.55
C LEU A 117 16.43 5.07 15.48
N MET A 118 16.07 4.62 16.69
CA MET A 118 15.42 5.47 17.69
C MET A 118 16.36 6.57 18.22
N GLU A 119 17.65 6.24 18.41
CA GLU A 119 18.69 7.19 18.78
C GLU A 119 18.95 8.21 17.65
N ASP A 120 18.93 7.79 16.40
CA ASP A 120 19.22 8.64 15.25
C ASP A 120 18.04 9.57 14.90
N PHE A 121 16.80 9.07 14.95
CA PHE A 121 15.61 9.79 14.45
C PHE A 121 14.68 10.32 15.56
N GLN A 122 14.92 9.95 16.82
CA GLN A 122 14.26 10.53 17.99
C GLN A 122 12.72 10.53 17.86
N ILE A 123 12.08 11.71 17.96
CA ILE A 123 10.63 11.84 17.92
C ILE A 123 10.01 11.31 16.63
N VAL A 124 10.72 11.37 15.50
CA VAL A 124 10.26 10.88 14.20
C VAL A 124 10.07 9.36 14.26
N ALA A 125 11.04 8.64 14.83
CA ALA A 125 10.94 7.19 15.00
C ALA A 125 9.85 6.78 16.01
N ARG A 126 9.70 7.52 17.11
CA ARG A 126 8.65 7.25 18.12
C ARG A 126 7.23 7.45 17.59
N ARG A 127 7.06 8.30 16.57
CA ARG A 127 5.76 8.55 15.92
C ARG A 127 5.44 7.56 14.80
N ASN A 128 6.33 6.62 14.48
CA ASN A 128 6.17 5.68 13.37
C ASN A 128 5.24 4.49 13.67
N VAL A 129 4.05 4.78 14.18
CA VAL A 129 2.98 3.80 14.44
C VAL A 129 2.12 3.65 13.19
N LEU A 130 2.74 3.18 12.11
CA LEU A 130 2.19 3.21 10.75
C LEU A 130 2.24 1.81 10.12
N CYS A 131 1.19 1.39 9.43
CA CYS A 131 1.16 0.11 8.71
C CYS A 131 1.03 0.30 7.18
N GLY A 132 1.89 -0.35 6.41
CA GLY A 132 1.90 -0.35 4.95
C GLY A 132 1.41 -1.64 4.31
N LEU A 133 1.19 -1.54 3.00
CA LEU A 133 1.14 -2.66 2.07
C LEU A 133 2.33 -2.51 1.12
N HIS A 134 3.19 -3.52 1.05
CA HIS A 134 4.25 -3.57 0.04
C HIS A 134 3.95 -4.68 -0.97
N VAL A 135 4.23 -4.39 -2.25
CA VAL A 135 4.02 -5.37 -3.33
C VAL A 135 5.30 -5.46 -4.14
N HIS A 136 5.87 -6.66 -4.20
CA HIS A 136 7.02 -6.99 -5.03
C HIS A 136 6.54 -7.62 -6.33
N VAL A 137 7.02 -7.14 -7.47
CA VAL A 137 6.79 -7.79 -8.77
C VAL A 137 8.13 -8.09 -9.42
N ALA A 138 8.35 -9.35 -9.81
CA ALA A 138 9.56 -9.79 -10.50
C ALA A 138 9.70 -9.07 -11.84
N VAL A 139 10.93 -8.75 -12.19
CA VAL A 139 11.29 -8.04 -13.43
C VAL A 139 12.28 -8.92 -14.21
N PRO A 140 12.15 -9.03 -15.56
CA PRO A 140 13.13 -9.74 -16.38
C PRO A 140 14.55 -9.20 -16.17
N GLU A 141 15.55 -10.07 -16.25
CA GLU A 141 16.96 -9.73 -15.96
C GLU A 141 17.54 -8.66 -16.90
N ASP A 142 17.08 -8.63 -18.15
CA ASP A 142 17.50 -7.68 -19.17
C ASP A 142 16.73 -6.35 -19.12
N VAL A 143 15.79 -6.20 -18.19
CA VAL A 143 15.05 -4.95 -17.96
C VAL A 143 15.67 -4.19 -16.79
N ASP A 144 16.16 -2.99 -17.07
CA ASP A 144 16.63 -2.06 -16.04
C ASP A 144 15.46 -1.66 -15.10
N ARG A 145 15.56 -2.01 -13.81
CA ARG A 145 14.48 -1.76 -12.83
C ARG A 145 14.35 -0.28 -12.47
N VAL A 146 15.40 0.52 -12.64
CA VAL A 146 15.35 1.96 -12.39
C VAL A 146 14.63 2.68 -13.53
N ALA A 147 14.93 2.32 -14.79
CA ALA A 147 14.18 2.82 -15.93
C ALA A 147 12.71 2.37 -15.86
N LEU A 148 12.43 1.15 -15.38
CA LEU A 148 11.06 0.70 -15.12
C LEU A 148 10.40 1.48 -13.97
N MET A 149 11.13 1.72 -12.88
CA MET A 149 10.67 2.54 -11.76
C MET A 149 10.24 3.93 -12.25
N ASN A 150 11.05 4.59 -13.08
CA ASN A 150 10.72 5.91 -13.64
C ASN A 150 9.40 5.91 -14.40
N ARG A 151 9.13 4.86 -15.20
CA ARG A 151 7.90 4.69 -15.96
C ARG A 151 6.68 4.46 -15.06
N VAL A 152 6.89 3.83 -13.90
CA VAL A 152 5.84 3.55 -12.90
C VAL A 152 5.54 4.75 -12.01
N MET A 153 6.54 5.61 -11.71
CA MET A 153 6.42 6.71 -10.76
C MET A 153 5.18 7.62 -10.96
N PRO A 154 4.79 8.01 -12.20
CA PRO A 154 3.55 8.75 -12.48
C PRO A 154 2.28 8.13 -11.88
N TRP A 155 2.23 6.81 -11.77
CA TRP A 155 1.05 6.07 -11.31
C TRP A 155 0.97 5.91 -9.79
N LEU A 156 2.01 6.29 -9.04
CA LEU A 156 2.04 6.13 -7.58
C LEU A 156 0.87 6.81 -6.85
N PRO A 157 0.43 8.04 -7.22
CA PRO A 157 -0.73 8.68 -6.60
C PRO A 157 -2.02 7.87 -6.73
N VAL A 158 -2.19 7.12 -7.82
CA VAL A 158 -3.36 6.24 -8.05
C VAL A 158 -3.37 5.09 -7.03
N PHE A 159 -2.23 4.42 -6.85
CA PHE A 159 -2.12 3.33 -5.86
C PHE A 159 -2.30 3.83 -4.43
N LEU A 160 -1.79 5.03 -4.12
CA LEU A 160 -2.04 5.66 -2.84
C LEU A 160 -3.54 5.92 -2.62
N ALA A 161 -4.21 6.56 -3.58
CA ALA A 161 -5.63 6.86 -3.52
C ALA A 161 -6.49 5.62 -3.27
N LEU A 162 -6.21 4.53 -3.99
CA LEU A 162 -6.87 3.23 -3.86
C LEU A 162 -6.69 2.59 -2.47
N SER A 163 -5.54 2.80 -1.83
CA SER A 163 -5.19 2.15 -0.57
C SER A 163 -5.62 2.91 0.69
N THR A 164 -6.05 4.17 0.56
CA THR A 164 -6.28 5.07 1.71
C THR A 164 -7.09 4.44 2.85
N SER A 165 -6.50 4.36 4.04
CA SER A 165 -7.12 3.70 5.20
C SER A 165 -6.76 4.34 6.54
N SER A 166 -6.24 5.57 6.54
CA SER A 166 -5.72 6.23 7.73
C SER A 166 -6.25 7.66 7.96
N PRO A 167 -7.59 7.87 8.10
CA PRO A 167 -8.14 9.22 8.25
C PRO A 167 -8.02 9.81 9.66
N PHE A 168 -7.68 8.97 10.66
CA PHE A 168 -7.59 9.34 12.06
C PHE A 168 -6.17 9.23 12.59
N TRP A 169 -5.77 10.17 13.45
CA TRP A 169 -4.52 10.15 14.18
C TRP A 169 -4.69 10.80 15.54
N ASN A 170 -4.12 10.22 16.58
CA ASN A 170 -4.20 10.73 17.94
C ASN A 170 -5.64 11.07 18.39
N ARG A 171 -6.59 10.16 18.08
CA ARG A 171 -8.03 10.28 18.41
C ARG A 171 -8.75 11.44 17.70
N ALA A 172 -8.17 12.01 16.64
CA ALA A 172 -8.75 13.11 15.88
C ALA A 172 -8.86 12.77 14.39
N ALA A 173 -9.90 13.29 13.73
CA ALA A 173 -9.98 13.30 12.28
C ALA A 173 -8.92 14.27 11.74
N THR A 174 -8.05 13.79 10.85
CA THR A 174 -6.89 14.56 10.39
C THR A 174 -7.20 15.50 9.23
N GLY A 175 -8.34 15.27 8.57
CA GLY A 175 -8.66 15.88 7.28
C GLY A 175 -8.01 15.16 6.09
N LEU A 176 -7.06 14.26 6.30
CA LEU A 176 -6.49 13.38 5.26
C LEU A 176 -7.24 12.05 5.21
N LEU A 177 -7.18 11.36 4.08
CA LEU A 177 -7.62 9.97 3.93
C LEU A 177 -6.46 8.97 4.10
N SER A 178 -5.23 9.43 3.84
CA SER A 178 -3.99 8.72 4.18
C SER A 178 -3.08 9.60 5.06
N TYR A 179 -3.31 9.61 6.37
CA TYR A 179 -2.40 10.26 7.31
C TYR A 179 -1.08 9.52 7.47
N ARG A 180 -1.03 8.20 7.24
CA ARG A 180 0.22 7.43 7.29
C ARG A 180 1.30 8.08 6.43
N GLN A 181 0.99 8.42 5.19
CA GLN A 181 1.93 9.08 4.31
C GLN A 181 2.38 10.46 4.79
N ALA A 182 1.52 11.22 5.48
CA ALA A 182 1.90 12.52 6.04
C ALA A 182 2.81 12.38 7.26
N ALA A 183 2.56 11.40 8.14
CA ALA A 183 3.46 11.08 9.25
C ALA A 183 4.79 10.52 8.74
N TYR A 184 4.78 9.76 7.65
CA TYR A 184 5.98 9.18 7.05
C TYR A 184 6.88 10.22 6.37
N ASP A 185 6.33 11.37 5.93
CA ASP A 185 7.11 12.46 5.33
C ASP A 185 8.11 13.12 6.30
N GLU A 186 7.95 12.93 7.61
CA GLU A 186 8.91 13.43 8.61
C GLU A 186 10.25 12.67 8.55
N TRP A 187 10.29 11.49 7.94
CA TRP A 187 11.49 10.67 7.82
C TRP A 187 12.37 11.10 6.64
N PRO A 188 13.70 11.18 6.82
CA PRO A 188 14.60 11.46 5.71
C PRO A 188 14.63 10.29 4.71
N ARG A 189 14.92 10.61 3.44
CA ARG A 189 15.03 9.61 2.35
C ARG A 189 13.75 8.80 2.14
N THR A 190 12.59 9.42 2.40
CA THR A 190 11.26 8.91 2.08
C THR A 190 10.64 9.67 0.90
N GLY A 191 9.47 9.20 0.45
CA GLY A 191 8.68 9.88 -0.57
C GLY A 191 8.97 9.38 -1.99
N ILE A 192 8.72 10.23 -2.98
CA ILE A 192 8.94 9.88 -4.38
C ILE A 192 10.44 9.88 -4.68
N PRO A 193 11.00 8.80 -5.27
CA PRO A 193 12.39 8.77 -5.71
C PRO A 193 12.72 9.93 -6.67
N ASP A 194 14.00 10.29 -6.70
CA ASP A 194 14.52 11.11 -7.80
C ASP A 194 14.61 10.28 -9.10
N HIS A 195 14.73 10.98 -10.23
CA HIS A 195 14.99 10.34 -11.50
C HIS A 195 16.46 9.90 -11.57
N PHE A 196 16.67 8.65 -11.95
CA PHE A 196 17.97 8.08 -12.30
C PHE A 196 17.84 7.47 -13.69
N GLU A 197 18.82 7.64 -14.56
CA GLU A 197 18.81 7.14 -15.93
C GLU A 197 18.73 5.60 -15.98
N ASN A 198 19.43 4.92 -15.08
CA ASN A 198 19.59 3.47 -15.05
C ASN A 198 20.05 2.95 -13.67
N GLU A 199 20.12 1.62 -13.53
CA GLU A 199 20.59 0.96 -12.30
C GLU A 199 22.02 1.34 -11.91
N ALA A 200 22.90 1.64 -12.88
CA ALA A 200 24.27 2.04 -12.60
C ALA A 200 24.37 3.45 -11.98
N GLU A 201 23.54 4.40 -12.44
CA GLU A 201 23.45 5.72 -11.79
C GLU A 201 22.89 5.63 -10.38
N TYR A 202 21.84 4.84 -10.18
CA TYR A 202 21.30 4.58 -8.85
C TYR A 202 22.33 3.91 -7.93
N ALA A 203 23.09 2.92 -8.42
CA ALA A 203 24.14 2.26 -7.64
C ALA A 203 25.23 3.24 -7.17
N ARG A 204 25.69 4.13 -8.06
CA ARG A 204 26.63 5.21 -7.70
C ARG A 204 26.07 6.13 -6.61
N PHE A 205 24.78 6.48 -6.69
CA PHE A 205 24.14 7.27 -5.65
C PHE A 205 24.11 6.54 -4.29
N VAL A 206 23.80 5.23 -4.29
CA VAL A 206 23.86 4.41 -3.07
C VAL A 206 25.28 4.36 -2.52
N GLU A 207 26.29 4.15 -3.36
CA GLU A 207 27.70 4.14 -2.97
C GLU A 207 28.13 5.46 -2.32
N LEU A 208 27.67 6.61 -2.84
CA LEU A 208 27.93 7.91 -2.23
C LEU A 208 27.33 8.03 -0.83
N LEU A 209 26.10 7.55 -0.62
CA LEU A 209 25.47 7.58 0.70
C LEU A 209 26.15 6.64 1.70
N VAL A 210 26.56 5.46 1.24
CA VAL A 210 27.27 4.47 2.06
C VAL A 210 28.68 4.95 2.40
N GLY A 211 29.44 5.42 1.40
CA GLY A 211 30.79 5.96 1.58
C GLY A 211 30.82 7.22 2.44
N GLY A 212 29.74 8.02 2.40
CA GLY A 212 29.55 9.17 3.29
C GLY A 212 29.05 8.83 4.70
N GLY A 213 28.78 7.55 5.00
CA GLY A 213 28.29 7.11 6.31
C GLY A 213 26.83 7.49 6.61
N ALA A 214 26.06 7.94 5.61
CA ALA A 214 24.67 8.36 5.81
C ALA A 214 23.72 7.18 6.02
N VAL A 215 24.00 6.05 5.38
CA VAL A 215 23.25 4.79 5.50
C VAL A 215 24.19 3.59 5.35
N PRO A 216 23.89 2.41 5.93
CA PRO A 216 24.71 1.22 5.76
C PRO A 216 24.50 0.53 4.39
N ASP A 217 23.31 0.65 3.81
CA ASP A 217 22.95 0.06 2.52
C ASP A 217 21.68 0.72 1.95
N SER A 218 21.27 0.30 0.74
CA SER A 218 20.07 0.81 0.06
C SER A 218 18.74 0.48 0.74
N SER A 219 18.68 -0.43 1.72
CA SER A 219 17.45 -0.75 2.45
C SER A 219 16.94 0.41 3.33
N TYR A 220 17.80 1.41 3.58
CA TYR A 220 17.51 2.66 4.29
C TYR A 220 17.00 3.78 3.36
N LEU A 221 16.79 3.48 2.07
CA LEU A 221 16.03 4.30 1.14
C LEU A 221 14.57 3.84 1.21
N TRP A 222 13.75 4.61 1.91
CA TRP A 222 12.35 4.30 2.24
C TRP A 222 11.40 4.99 1.27
N TRP A 223 11.71 4.88 -0.02
CA TRP A 223 10.93 5.49 -1.07
C TRP A 223 9.58 4.79 -1.29
N ALA A 224 8.66 5.52 -1.92
CA ALA A 224 7.32 5.07 -2.32
C ALA A 224 7.34 3.90 -3.31
N ILE A 225 8.45 3.74 -4.03
CA ILE A 225 8.77 2.60 -4.90
C ILE A 225 10.29 2.46 -4.96
N ARG A 226 10.82 1.24 -5.12
CA ARG A 226 12.27 1.02 -5.31
C ARG A 226 12.59 -0.30 -5.99
N PRO A 227 13.74 -0.44 -6.66
CA PRO A 227 14.33 -1.75 -6.93
C PRO A 227 14.64 -2.44 -5.59
N ALA A 228 14.13 -3.66 -5.40
CA ALA A 228 14.41 -4.38 -4.16
C ALA A 228 15.90 -4.79 -4.12
N ALA A 229 16.53 -4.61 -2.96
CA ALA A 229 17.95 -4.91 -2.78
C ALA A 229 18.26 -6.41 -2.81
N ARG A 230 17.32 -7.25 -2.33
CA ARG A 230 17.52 -8.71 -2.17
C ARG A 230 16.87 -9.55 -3.25
N TYR A 231 15.87 -9.01 -3.94
CA TYR A 231 15.06 -9.74 -4.89
C TYR A 231 15.07 -9.01 -6.24
N PRO A 232 15.02 -9.73 -7.37
CA PRO A 232 14.96 -9.14 -8.71
C PRO A 232 13.55 -8.59 -9.01
N THR A 233 13.07 -7.72 -8.11
CA THR A 233 11.71 -7.20 -8.12
C THR A 233 11.73 -5.68 -8.08
N LEU A 234 10.69 -5.06 -8.62
CA LEU A 234 10.33 -3.68 -8.31
C LEU A 234 9.27 -3.70 -7.20
N GLU A 235 9.52 -2.93 -6.14
CA GLU A 235 8.77 -2.96 -4.89
C GLU A 235 7.95 -1.68 -4.72
N LEU A 236 6.62 -1.79 -4.75
CA LEU A 236 5.68 -0.71 -4.45
C LEU A 236 5.49 -0.59 -2.94
N ARG A 237 5.67 0.61 -2.36
CA ARG A 237 5.62 0.85 -0.90
C ARG A 237 4.72 2.02 -0.47
N ILE A 238 4.13 2.71 -1.44
CA ILE A 238 3.31 3.90 -1.17
C ILE A 238 1.99 3.59 -0.45
N CYS A 239 1.48 2.36 -0.59
CA CYS A 239 0.15 2.01 -0.14
C CYS A 239 0.03 1.95 1.39
N ASP A 240 -1.09 2.45 1.91
CA ASP A 240 -1.52 2.09 3.26
C ASP A 240 -1.96 0.62 3.30
N THR A 241 -1.88 -0.01 4.47
CA THR A 241 -2.50 -1.34 4.65
C THR A 241 -4.00 -1.26 4.35
N CYS A 242 -4.48 -2.11 3.46
CA CYS A 242 -5.92 -2.18 3.18
C CYS A 242 -6.64 -3.05 4.23
N THR A 243 -7.76 -2.54 4.73
CA THR A 243 -8.54 -3.23 5.76
C THR A 243 -9.07 -4.56 5.24
N ARG A 244 -9.72 -4.57 4.07
CA ARG A 244 -10.19 -5.80 3.43
C ARG A 244 -9.08 -6.39 2.56
N LEU A 245 -8.87 -7.70 2.69
CA LEU A 245 -7.87 -8.42 1.89
C LEU A 245 -8.14 -8.33 0.37
N ALA A 246 -9.42 -8.31 -0.03
CA ALA A 246 -9.78 -8.20 -1.44
C ALA A 246 -9.22 -6.93 -2.09
N ASP A 247 -9.14 -5.83 -1.34
CA ASP A 247 -8.59 -4.56 -1.81
C ASP A 247 -7.06 -4.66 -1.97
N SER A 248 -6.35 -5.26 -1.01
CA SER A 248 -4.90 -5.53 -1.12
C SER A 248 -4.56 -6.35 -2.37
N ILE A 249 -5.29 -7.45 -2.59
CA ILE A 249 -5.05 -8.33 -3.76
C ILE A 249 -5.39 -7.61 -5.07
N ALA A 250 -6.43 -6.77 -5.09
CA ALA A 250 -6.79 -6.00 -6.28
C ALA A 250 -5.70 -4.98 -6.64
N ILE A 251 -5.17 -4.26 -5.64
CA ILE A 251 -4.05 -3.31 -5.80
C ILE A 251 -2.78 -4.03 -6.26
N ALA A 252 -2.43 -5.15 -5.63
CA ALA A 252 -1.26 -5.95 -6.03
C ALA A 252 -1.40 -6.48 -7.47
N SER A 253 -2.60 -6.93 -7.86
CA SER A 253 -2.89 -7.39 -9.22
C SER A 253 -2.76 -6.25 -10.24
N LEU A 254 -3.30 -5.07 -9.94
CA LEU A 254 -3.20 -3.89 -10.80
C LEU A 254 -1.75 -3.45 -10.98
N TYR A 255 -0.98 -3.42 -9.89
CA TYR A 255 0.45 -3.09 -9.94
C TYR A 255 1.24 -4.09 -10.78
N ARG A 256 0.98 -5.40 -10.60
CA ARG A 256 1.60 -6.47 -11.39
C ARG A 256 1.30 -6.32 -12.88
N CYS A 257 0.05 -6.02 -13.25
CA CYS A 257 -0.32 -5.78 -14.65
C CYS A 257 0.33 -4.51 -15.21
N LEU A 258 0.41 -3.43 -14.44
CA LEU A 258 1.10 -2.19 -14.85
C LEU A 258 2.60 -2.44 -15.10
N VAL A 259 3.27 -3.20 -14.23
CA VAL A 259 4.67 -3.59 -14.42
C VAL A 259 4.84 -4.35 -15.72
N ARG A 260 3.98 -5.34 -16.00
CA ARG A 260 4.01 -6.08 -17.26
C ARG A 260 3.79 -5.18 -18.47
N LEU A 261 2.75 -4.33 -18.44
CA LEU A 261 2.43 -3.38 -19.50
C LEU A 261 3.64 -2.52 -19.84
N LEU A 262 4.24 -1.88 -18.83
CA LEU A 262 5.34 -0.95 -19.04
C LEU A 262 6.65 -1.64 -19.46
N VAL A 263 6.84 -2.93 -19.12
CA VAL A 263 7.95 -3.74 -19.69
C VAL A 263 7.71 -4.01 -21.18
N ARG A 264 6.49 -4.43 -21.55
CA ARG A 264 6.13 -4.79 -22.92
C ARG A 264 6.04 -3.59 -23.86
N ARG A 265 5.59 -2.45 -23.33
CA ARG A 265 5.25 -1.24 -24.06
C ARG A 265 5.85 0.00 -23.35
N PRO A 266 7.20 0.11 -23.29
CA PRO A 266 7.89 1.21 -22.60
C PRO A 266 7.48 2.60 -23.10
N GLU A 267 7.09 2.72 -24.37
CA GLU A 267 6.72 3.96 -25.02
C GLU A 267 5.40 4.56 -24.53
N LEU A 268 4.62 3.80 -23.74
CA LEU A 268 3.37 4.28 -23.12
C LEU A 268 3.63 5.11 -21.86
N ALA A 269 4.85 5.09 -21.33
CA ALA A 269 5.21 5.93 -20.20
C ALA A 269 5.32 7.40 -20.65
N PRO A 270 4.80 8.34 -19.86
CA PRO A 270 4.92 9.76 -20.20
C PRO A 270 6.39 10.18 -20.19
N PRO A 271 6.78 11.15 -21.04
CA PRO A 271 8.14 11.66 -21.06
C PRO A 271 8.50 12.28 -19.71
N TRP A 272 9.73 12.06 -19.27
CA TRP A 272 10.23 12.68 -18.05
C TRP A 272 10.67 14.12 -18.31
N THR A 273 10.19 15.04 -17.49
CA THR A 273 10.54 16.47 -17.53
C THR A 273 11.09 16.91 -16.18
N PRO A 274 11.75 18.08 -16.08
CA PRO A 274 12.17 18.65 -14.80
C PRO A 274 11.03 18.89 -13.80
N PHE A 275 9.77 18.91 -14.26
CA PHE A 275 8.60 19.11 -13.41
C PHE A 275 7.94 17.80 -12.98
N THR A 276 8.19 16.69 -13.67
CA THR A 276 7.46 15.42 -13.49
C THR A 276 7.44 14.98 -12.03
N ARG A 277 8.61 14.90 -11.37
CA ARG A 277 8.68 14.54 -9.93
C ARG A 277 7.84 15.46 -9.04
N ARG A 278 7.87 16.78 -9.29
CA ARG A 278 7.14 17.78 -8.48
C ARG A 278 5.62 17.64 -8.65
N LEU A 279 5.18 17.35 -9.88
CA LEU A 279 3.77 17.07 -10.16
C LEU A 279 3.31 15.77 -9.52
N ILE A 280 4.15 14.72 -9.53
CA ILE A 280 3.87 13.47 -8.83
C ILE A 280 3.75 13.72 -7.32
N ASP A 281 4.62 14.54 -6.72
CA ASP A 281 4.52 14.91 -5.30
C ASP A 281 3.23 15.69 -4.98
N GLU A 282 2.82 16.62 -5.85
CA GLU A 282 1.56 17.35 -5.72
C GLU A 282 0.36 16.41 -5.84
N ASN A 283 0.36 15.50 -6.82
CA ASN A 283 -0.71 14.50 -6.95
C ASN A 283 -0.70 13.49 -5.81
N ARG A 284 0.47 13.15 -5.27
CA ARG A 284 0.61 12.37 -4.03
C ARG A 284 -0.06 13.11 -2.86
N TRP A 285 0.14 14.42 -2.71
CA TRP A 285 -0.57 15.22 -1.70
C TRP A 285 -2.09 15.18 -1.89
N ARG A 286 -2.57 15.36 -3.13
CA ARG A 286 -4.00 15.27 -3.45
C ARG A 286 -4.58 13.89 -3.15
N ALA A 287 -3.85 12.82 -3.44
CA ALA A 287 -4.21 11.45 -3.08
C ALA A 287 -4.24 11.25 -1.56
N LYS A 288 -3.28 11.78 -0.79
CA LYS A 288 -3.32 11.74 0.69
C LYS A 288 -4.58 12.42 1.23
N ARG A 289 -4.93 13.58 0.68
CA ARG A 289 -5.99 14.45 1.19
C ARG A 289 -7.40 14.01 0.77
N PHE A 290 -7.57 13.58 -0.47
CA PHE A 290 -8.87 13.34 -1.08
C PHE A 290 -9.04 11.90 -1.59
N GLY A 291 -7.99 11.08 -1.57
CA GLY A 291 -8.05 9.68 -2.01
C GLY A 291 -8.59 9.55 -3.42
N ILE A 292 -9.58 8.67 -3.59
CA ILE A 292 -10.22 8.42 -4.90
C ILE A 292 -11.09 9.59 -5.39
N ASP A 293 -11.41 10.56 -4.52
CA ASP A 293 -12.15 11.76 -4.89
C ASP A 293 -11.22 12.92 -5.29
N ALA A 294 -9.91 12.67 -5.39
CA ALA A 294 -8.94 13.65 -5.84
C ALA A 294 -9.11 14.00 -7.33
N GLU A 295 -8.66 15.19 -7.68
CA GLU A 295 -8.41 15.61 -9.05
C GLU A 295 -6.91 15.84 -9.22
N PHE A 296 -6.28 15.14 -10.15
CA PHE A 296 -4.84 15.17 -10.37
C PHE A 296 -4.45 16.17 -11.45
N ILE A 297 -3.29 16.80 -11.29
CA ILE A 297 -2.68 17.64 -12.34
C ILE A 297 -2.17 16.74 -13.44
N ALA A 298 -2.42 17.11 -14.70
CA ALA A 298 -1.90 16.35 -15.81
C ALA A 298 -0.42 16.61 -16.07
N LEU A 299 0.38 15.55 -16.21
CA LEU A 299 1.83 15.67 -16.44
C LEU A 299 2.19 16.29 -17.79
N ASP A 300 1.30 16.19 -18.77
CA ASP A 300 1.47 16.76 -20.11
C ASP A 300 1.06 18.25 -20.20
N GLY A 301 0.66 18.85 -19.07
CA GLY A 301 0.14 20.22 -19.02
C GLY A 301 -1.31 20.35 -19.49
N GLY A 302 -2.01 19.22 -19.69
CA GLY A 302 -3.42 19.16 -20.03
C GLY A 302 -4.35 19.57 -18.87
N LYS A 303 -5.64 19.31 -19.06
CA LYS A 303 -6.65 19.54 -18.02
C LYS A 303 -6.46 18.58 -16.85
N PRO A 304 -6.78 19.00 -15.62
CA PRO A 304 -6.79 18.08 -14.48
C PRO A 304 -7.67 16.84 -14.73
N VAL A 305 -7.25 15.70 -14.19
CA VAL A 305 -7.89 14.39 -14.39
C VAL A 305 -8.43 13.89 -13.06
N ARG A 306 -9.71 13.53 -12.97
CA ARG A 306 -10.26 12.93 -11.74
C ARG A 306 -9.58 11.59 -11.48
N CYS A 307 -9.24 11.30 -10.22
CA CYS A 307 -8.58 10.05 -9.85
C CYS A 307 -9.36 8.82 -10.32
N ARG A 308 -10.69 8.86 -10.24
CA ARG A 308 -11.58 7.81 -10.77
C ARG A 308 -11.41 7.57 -12.26
N ASP A 309 -11.22 8.63 -13.04
CA ASP A 309 -11.00 8.53 -14.48
C ASP A 309 -9.60 7.95 -14.76
N ALA A 310 -8.58 8.39 -14.02
CA ALA A 310 -7.22 7.85 -14.11
C ALA A 310 -7.16 6.35 -13.75
N VAL A 311 -7.91 5.91 -12.72
CA VAL A 311 -8.06 4.49 -12.36
C VAL A 311 -8.73 3.72 -13.49
N ALA A 312 -9.83 4.25 -14.06
CA ALA A 312 -10.53 3.59 -15.16
C ALA A 312 -9.66 3.45 -16.42
N GLN A 313 -8.90 4.50 -16.76
CA GLN A 313 -7.91 4.48 -17.83
C GLN A 313 -6.84 3.43 -17.57
N LEU A 314 -6.26 3.38 -16.36
CA LEU A 314 -5.26 2.39 -16.01
C LEU A 314 -5.80 0.96 -16.11
N VAL A 315 -7.02 0.71 -15.60
CA VAL A 315 -7.66 -0.62 -15.68
C VAL A 315 -7.87 -1.03 -17.13
N SER A 316 -8.27 -0.11 -18.01
CA SER A 316 -8.43 -0.37 -19.45
C SER A 316 -7.08 -0.60 -20.14
N ALA A 317 -6.06 0.18 -19.79
CA ALA A 317 -4.69 0.06 -20.31
C ALA A 317 -4.10 -1.34 -20.12
N VAL A 318 -4.42 -1.97 -19.00
CA VAL A 318 -3.83 -3.25 -18.59
C VAL A 318 -4.73 -4.46 -18.88
N GLU A 319 -5.80 -4.32 -19.68
CA GLU A 319 -6.74 -5.42 -19.95
C GLU A 319 -6.05 -6.66 -20.53
N GLU A 320 -5.19 -6.49 -21.54
CA GLU A 320 -4.40 -7.58 -22.13
C GLU A 320 -3.47 -8.23 -21.09
N ASP A 321 -2.83 -7.43 -20.24
CA ASP A 321 -1.94 -7.91 -19.20
C ASP A 321 -2.70 -8.63 -18.08
N ALA A 322 -3.93 -8.19 -17.79
CA ALA A 322 -4.81 -8.83 -16.82
C ALA A 322 -5.31 -10.19 -17.31
N GLU A 323 -5.60 -10.34 -18.60
CA GLU A 323 -5.93 -11.64 -19.19
C GLU A 323 -4.72 -12.59 -19.15
N ALA A 324 -3.55 -12.11 -19.59
CA ALA A 324 -2.32 -12.88 -19.61
C ALA A 324 -1.92 -13.38 -18.20
N LEU A 325 -2.07 -12.53 -17.18
CA LEU A 325 -1.72 -12.85 -15.79
C LEU A 325 -2.89 -13.41 -14.97
N ARG A 326 -4.07 -13.59 -15.58
CA ARG A 326 -5.31 -14.07 -14.94
C ARG A 326 -5.76 -13.20 -13.75
N CYS A 327 -5.60 -11.88 -13.89
CA CYS A 327 -5.97 -10.86 -12.91
C CYS A 327 -7.37 -10.26 -13.12
N THR A 328 -8.07 -10.57 -14.21
CA THR A 328 -9.34 -9.92 -14.62
C THR A 328 -10.37 -9.86 -13.50
N LYS A 329 -10.60 -10.96 -12.77
CA LYS A 329 -11.52 -11.00 -11.62
C LYS A 329 -11.12 -10.02 -10.51
N ARG A 330 -9.82 -9.90 -10.23
CA ARG A 330 -9.29 -9.01 -9.19
C ARG A 330 -9.37 -7.54 -9.60
N LEU A 331 -9.24 -7.24 -10.89
CA LEU A 331 -9.47 -5.89 -11.40
C LEU A 331 -10.95 -5.46 -11.32
N GLY A 332 -11.89 -6.41 -11.35
CA GLY A 332 -13.29 -6.13 -11.03
C GLY A 332 -13.47 -5.48 -9.65
N ARG A 333 -12.67 -5.90 -8.65
CA ARG A 333 -12.70 -5.31 -7.30
C ARG A 333 -12.23 -3.85 -7.28
N VAL A 334 -11.30 -3.45 -8.16
CA VAL A 334 -10.87 -2.04 -8.28
C VAL A 334 -12.05 -1.16 -8.67
N ARG A 335 -12.91 -1.62 -9.59
CA ARG A 335 -14.14 -0.89 -9.98
C ARG A 335 -15.14 -0.80 -8.83
N ALA A 336 -15.35 -1.89 -8.08
CA ALA A 336 -16.21 -1.88 -6.90
C ALA A 336 -15.71 -0.91 -5.82
N LEU A 337 -14.39 -0.86 -5.59
CA LEU A 337 -13.76 0.07 -4.64
C LEU A 337 -14.01 1.53 -5.01
N MET A 338 -14.06 1.87 -6.32
CA MET A 338 -14.48 3.20 -6.75
C MET A 338 -15.90 3.52 -6.28
N ALA A 339 -16.87 2.62 -6.47
CA ALA A 339 -18.26 2.85 -6.08
C ALA A 339 -18.46 2.91 -4.56
N GLU A 340 -17.83 2.00 -3.81
CA GLU A 340 -17.99 1.85 -2.36
C GLU A 340 -17.22 2.91 -1.55
N GLY A 341 -16.11 3.40 -2.09
CA GLY A 341 -15.11 4.14 -1.33
C GLY A 341 -14.07 3.23 -0.69
N THR A 342 -12.93 3.82 -0.33
CA THR A 342 -11.83 3.12 0.35
C THR A 342 -12.13 2.91 1.84
N SER A 343 -11.26 2.18 2.54
CA SER A 343 -11.37 2.02 4.00
C SER A 343 -11.49 3.37 4.72
N ALA A 344 -10.75 4.41 4.31
CA ALA A 344 -10.84 5.74 4.92
C ALA A 344 -12.26 6.35 4.79
N HIS A 345 -12.94 6.15 3.67
CA HIS A 345 -14.32 6.62 3.47
C HIS A 345 -15.28 5.92 4.42
N LEU A 346 -15.17 4.61 4.54
CA LEU A 346 -16.01 3.79 5.43
C LEU A 346 -15.79 4.14 6.90
N GLN A 347 -14.53 4.31 7.32
CA GLN A 347 -14.18 4.75 8.67
C GLN A 347 -14.80 6.11 9.01
N LEU A 348 -14.70 7.09 8.10
CA LEU A 348 -15.31 8.41 8.28
C LEU A 348 -16.83 8.35 8.30
N ALA A 349 -17.46 7.52 7.46
CA ALA A 349 -18.90 7.33 7.42
C ALA A 349 -19.42 6.74 8.74
N ILE A 350 -18.75 5.70 9.28
CA ILE A 350 -19.05 5.12 10.59
C ILE A 350 -18.93 6.18 11.68
N TYR A 351 -17.78 6.88 11.75
CA TYR A 351 -17.55 7.91 12.76
C TYR A 351 -18.61 9.01 12.72
N ARG A 352 -18.88 9.58 11.55
CA ARG A 352 -19.90 10.63 11.37
C ARG A 352 -21.30 10.15 11.72
N GLY A 353 -21.66 8.93 11.32
CA GLY A 353 -22.94 8.32 11.66
C GLY A 353 -23.11 8.11 13.18
N ARG A 354 -22.07 7.66 13.88
CA ARG A 354 -22.09 7.55 15.36
C ARG A 354 -22.18 8.92 16.03
N ARG A 355 -21.42 9.91 15.56
CA ARG A 355 -21.47 11.29 16.06
C ARG A 355 -22.87 11.91 15.89
N ALA A 356 -23.52 11.69 14.75
CA ALA A 356 -24.88 12.18 14.49
C ALA A 356 -25.94 11.55 15.43
N ARG A 357 -25.66 10.37 15.98
CA ARG A 357 -26.51 9.70 16.99
C ARG A 357 -26.23 10.14 18.43
N GLY A 358 -25.29 11.08 18.63
CA GLY A 358 -24.98 11.65 19.95
C GLY A 358 -23.79 11.01 20.66
N ASP A 359 -23.14 9.99 20.09
CA ASP A 359 -21.97 9.35 20.72
C ASP A 359 -20.82 10.34 20.89
N ALA A 360 -20.14 10.31 22.05
CA ALA A 360 -18.91 11.06 22.26
C ALA A 360 -17.80 10.68 21.25
N PRO A 361 -16.83 11.57 20.94
CA PRO A 361 -15.82 11.30 19.90
C PRO A 361 -15.06 9.99 20.08
N LEU A 362 -14.63 9.68 21.31
CA LEU A 362 -13.90 8.44 21.58
C LEU A 362 -14.77 7.20 21.39
N GLU A 363 -16.03 7.22 21.79
CA GLU A 363 -16.95 6.09 21.58
C GLU A 363 -17.21 5.88 20.08
N ALA A 364 -17.43 6.95 19.32
CA ALA A 364 -17.58 6.86 17.87
C ALA A 364 -16.35 6.23 17.20
N LEU A 365 -15.13 6.55 17.65
CA LEU A 365 -13.90 5.93 17.13
C LEU A 365 -13.77 4.46 17.55
N ARG A 366 -14.29 4.04 18.70
CA ARG A 366 -14.31 2.62 19.08
C ARG A 366 -15.15 1.78 18.12
N PHE A 367 -16.27 2.31 17.61
CA PHE A 367 -17.03 1.64 16.54
C PHE A 367 -16.23 1.51 15.25
N VAL A 368 -15.40 2.52 14.91
CA VAL A 368 -14.48 2.42 13.76
C VAL A 368 -13.47 1.29 13.99
N VAL A 369 -12.87 1.20 15.17
CA VAL A 369 -11.93 0.12 15.53
C VAL A 369 -12.60 -1.25 15.45
N ASP A 370 -13.82 -1.38 15.97
CA ASP A 370 -14.57 -2.64 15.94
C ASP A 370 -14.86 -3.09 14.50
N TRP A 371 -15.22 -2.16 13.60
CA TRP A 371 -15.37 -2.45 12.17
C TRP A 371 -14.05 -2.87 11.53
N LEU A 372 -12.95 -2.15 11.79
CA LEU A 372 -11.64 -2.48 11.24
C LEU A 372 -11.22 -3.91 11.64
N VAL A 373 -11.36 -4.26 12.92
CA VAL A 373 -11.05 -5.61 13.43
C VAL A 373 -11.91 -6.68 12.76
N ALA A 374 -13.20 -6.42 12.56
CA ALA A 374 -14.10 -7.37 11.89
C ALA A 374 -13.73 -7.54 10.40
N ALA A 375 -13.57 -6.43 9.68
CA ALA A 375 -13.28 -6.41 8.24
C ALA A 375 -11.88 -6.94 7.89
N THR A 376 -10.93 -6.93 8.84
CA THR A 376 -9.55 -7.44 8.64
C THR A 376 -9.50 -8.91 8.20
N ILE A 377 -10.44 -9.73 8.68
CA ILE A 377 -10.45 -11.20 8.50
C ILE A 377 -11.70 -11.74 7.78
N THR A 378 -12.61 -10.84 7.41
CA THR A 378 -13.90 -11.17 6.79
C THR A 378 -13.81 -10.97 5.29
N GLU A 379 -14.42 -11.87 4.53
CA GLU A 379 -14.57 -11.72 3.09
C GLU A 379 -15.71 -10.72 2.83
N PRO A 380 -15.58 -9.80 1.88
CA PRO A 380 -16.77 -9.10 1.40
C PRO A 380 -17.76 -10.16 0.88
N GLU A 381 -19.02 -10.08 1.28
CA GLU A 381 -20.08 -10.90 0.67
C GLU A 381 -19.99 -10.73 -0.84
N ALA A 382 -19.87 -11.83 -1.58
CA ALA A 382 -19.78 -11.80 -3.03
C ALA A 382 -21.09 -11.26 -3.62
N ASP A 383 -20.98 -10.15 -4.36
CA ASP A 383 -21.93 -9.60 -5.33
C ASP A 383 -23.39 -10.06 -5.19
N ALA A 384 -24.19 -9.31 -4.40
CA ALA A 384 -25.61 -9.16 -4.76
C ALA A 384 -25.65 -8.41 -6.10
N LYS A 385 -25.93 -9.14 -7.20
CA LYS A 385 -26.08 -8.57 -8.54
C LYS A 385 -27.01 -7.35 -8.51
N PRO A 386 -26.59 -6.18 -9.00
CA PRO A 386 -27.53 -5.19 -9.50
C PRO A 386 -28.11 -5.73 -10.81
N GLU A 387 -29.44 -5.71 -10.94
CA GLU A 387 -30.11 -5.96 -12.22
C GLU A 387 -29.59 -4.99 -13.28
N ALA A 388 -29.26 -5.54 -14.44
CA ALA A 388 -28.72 -4.81 -15.58
C ALA A 388 -29.86 -4.30 -16.47
N ASP A 389 -29.77 -3.04 -16.88
CA ASP A 389 -30.40 -2.54 -18.10
C ASP A 389 -29.33 -1.94 -19.03
N ALA A 390 -29.47 -2.26 -20.32
CA ALA A 390 -28.61 -1.91 -21.46
C ALA A 390 -28.70 -0.40 -21.82
N ALA A 391 -27.88 0.25 -22.64
CA ALA A 391 -27.01 -0.12 -23.76
C ALA A 391 -26.03 1.04 -24.09
N GLY A 392 -24.99 0.79 -24.91
CA GLY A 392 -24.26 1.85 -25.63
C GLY A 392 -22.88 1.44 -26.16
N SER A 393 -22.74 1.38 -27.49
CA SER A 393 -21.55 0.97 -28.27
C SER A 393 -20.34 1.91 -28.12
N ALA A 394 -19.13 1.36 -28.05
CA ALA A 394 -17.87 2.11 -28.07
C ALA A 394 -17.12 1.97 -29.41
N SER A 395 -16.63 3.11 -29.91
CA SER A 395 -15.75 3.31 -31.08
C SER A 395 -14.27 3.10 -30.70
N PRO A 396 -13.32 3.03 -31.66
CA PRO A 396 -11.96 2.55 -31.41
C PRO A 396 -11.13 3.47 -30.49
N ALA A 397 -10.28 2.85 -29.67
CA ALA A 397 -9.49 3.46 -28.61
C ALA A 397 -8.43 4.46 -29.14
N PRO A 398 -8.31 5.66 -28.54
CA PRO A 398 -7.15 6.53 -28.74
C PRO A 398 -5.95 6.03 -27.93
N ALA A 399 -4.76 6.55 -28.24
CA ALA A 399 -3.52 6.33 -27.50
C ALA A 399 -3.71 6.54 -25.99
N LEU A 400 -2.95 5.80 -25.17
CA LEU A 400 -2.88 6.00 -23.72
C LEU A 400 -2.50 7.44 -23.40
N ALA A 401 -3.49 8.27 -23.12
CA ALA A 401 -3.31 9.53 -22.43
C ALA A 401 -3.72 9.32 -20.97
N PRO A 402 -2.73 9.24 -20.08
CA PRO A 402 -2.88 9.76 -18.74
C PRO A 402 -1.60 10.50 -18.36
N GLY A 403 -1.55 11.80 -18.62
CA GLY A 403 -0.72 12.64 -17.78
C GLY A 403 -1.45 12.76 -16.45
N VAL A 404 -0.98 12.09 -15.40
CA VAL A 404 -1.29 12.29 -13.98
C VAL A 404 0.01 12.11 -13.24
#